data_AF-A0AAU0RBT7-F1
#
_entry.id   AF-A0AAU0RBT7-F1
#
_cell.length_a   1.000
_cell.length_b   1.000
_cell.length_c   1.000
_cell.angle_alpha   90.00
_cell.angle_beta   90.00
_cell.angle_gamma   90.00
#
_symmetry.space_group_name_H-M   'P 1'
#
loop_
_entity.id
_entity.type
_entity.pdbx_description
1 polymer ?
#
loop_
_entity_poly.entity_id
_entity_poly.type
_entity_poly.pdbx_seq_one_letter_code
_entity_poly.pdbx_strand_id
1 'polypeptide(L)' 'MKKFEFLITDENGNTRIETFATAKNTTEAAYDFAIKMFPDCDIRLRRDIVYRWWYLAAGFAAGSLISSVMLYVLSRNMY' A
#
# COMPACT_ATOMS: atom_id res chain seq x y z
N MET A 1 -7.02 3.55 9.30
CA MET A 1 -5.79 4.33 9.54
C MET A 1 -5.05 4.47 8.22
N LYS A 2 -4.72 5.68 7.79
CA LYS A 2 -3.94 5.95 6.58
C LYS A 2 -2.45 5.84 6.88
N LYS A 3 -1.68 5.29 5.94
CA LYS A 3 -0.22 5.24 6.00
C LYS A 3 0.36 6.13 4.91
N PHE A 4 1.43 6.85 5.25
CA PHE A 4 2.12 7.77 4.35
C PHE A 4 3.56 7.30 4.17
N GLU A 5 3.98 7.11 2.93
CA GLU A 5 5.39 6.80 2.60
C GLU A 5 6.13 8.08 2.27
N PHE A 6 7.21 8.34 3.00
CA PHE A 6 8.11 9.46 2.75
C PHE A 6 9.45 8.94 2.26
N LEU A 7 9.97 9.64 1.26
CA LEU A 7 11.33 9.54 0.81
C LEU A 7 12.15 10.55 1.62
N ILE A 8 13.12 10.05 2.39
CA ILE A 8 13.99 10.87 3.23
C ILE A 8 15.38 10.82 2.63
N THR A 9 15.88 11.97 2.19
CA THR A 9 17.21 12.09 1.58
C THR A 9 18.11 12.83 2.54
N ASP A 10 19.18 12.17 2.96
CA ASP A 10 20.22 12.72 3.82
C ASP A 10 21.09 13.72 3.03
N GLU A 11 21.85 14.59 3.73
CA GLU A 11 22.79 15.55 3.13
C GLU A 11 23.85 14.86 2.24
N ASN A 12 24.14 13.60 2.53
CA ASN A 12 25.05 12.77 1.75
C ASN A 12 24.44 12.25 0.42
N GLY A 13 23.19 12.60 0.11
CA GLY A 13 22.43 12.08 -1.03
C GLY A 13 21.87 10.66 -0.81
N ASN A 14 22.08 10.09 0.39
CA ASN A 14 21.57 8.77 0.74
C ASN A 14 20.06 8.85 0.94
N THR A 15 19.33 8.13 0.11
CA THR A 15 17.86 8.13 0.13
C THR A 15 17.33 6.88 0.82
N ARG A 16 16.45 7.06 1.81
CA ARG A 16 15.75 5.98 2.51
C ARG A 16 14.24 6.18 2.45
N ILE A 17 13.47 5.10 2.54
CA ILE A 17 12.01 5.14 2.53
C ILE A 17 11.52 4.83 3.94
N GLU A 18 10.81 5.77 4.54
CA GLU A 18 10.22 5.63 5.86
C GLU A 18 8.70 5.72 5.77
N THR A 19 8.00 4.86 6.49
CA THR A 19 6.52 4.82 6.49
C THR A 19 6.00 5.29 7.83
N PHE A 20 5.26 6.40 7.85
CA PHE A 20 4.60 6.90 9.04
C PHE A 20 3.10 6.60 9.00
N ALA A 21 2.59 6.00 10.07
CA ALA A 21 1.17 5.84 10.31
C ALA A 21 0.73 6.93 11.31
N THR A 22 -0.14 7.85 10.90
CA THR A 22 -0.67 8.88 11.80
C THR A 22 -2.15 8.65 12.10
N ALA A 23 -2.52 8.79 13.36
CA ALA A 23 -3.91 8.71 13.81
C ALA A 23 -4.78 9.85 13.23
N LYS A 24 -4.16 10.99 12.90
CA LYS A 24 -4.87 12.16 12.36
C LYS A 24 -5.28 12.01 10.88
N ASN A 25 -4.81 10.98 10.18
CA ASN A 25 -5.09 10.71 8.75
C ASN A 25 -4.83 11.90 7.78
N THR A 26 -4.07 12.92 8.19
CA THR A 26 -3.68 14.05 7.35
C THR A 26 -2.21 13.97 6.97
N THR A 27 -1.89 14.33 5.73
CA THR A 27 -0.53 14.43 5.21
C THR A 27 0.31 15.42 6.00
N GLU A 28 -0.24 16.57 6.38
CA GLU A 28 0.45 17.58 7.19
C GLU A 28 0.91 17.03 8.55
N ALA A 29 0.06 16.26 9.25
CA ALA A 29 0.44 15.70 10.55
C ALA A 29 1.52 14.63 10.41
N ALA A 30 1.52 13.87 9.30
CA ALA A 30 2.57 12.90 9.01
C ALA A 30 3.88 13.60 8.60
N TYR A 31 3.80 14.70 7.86
CA TYR A 31 4.94 15.50 7.42
C TYR A 31 5.61 16.24 8.59
N ASP A 32 4.82 16.86 9.48
CA ASP A 32 5.31 17.51 10.70
C ASP A 32 6.06 16.52 11.61
N PHE A 33 5.57 15.28 11.69
CA PHE A 33 6.24 14.21 12.42
C PHE A 33 7.55 13.78 11.74
N ALA A 34 7.55 13.64 10.41
CA ALA A 34 8.73 13.28 9.65
C ALA A 34 9.83 14.36 9.78
N ILE A 35 9.50 15.65 9.66
CA ILE A 35 10.44 16.76 9.84
C ILE A 35 11.02 16.78 11.25
N LYS A 36 10.19 16.56 12.29
CA LYS A 36 10.68 16.49 13.67
C LYS A 36 11.66 15.34 13.90
N MET A 37 11.47 14.21 13.21
CA MET A 37 12.31 13.04 13.36
C MET A 37 13.59 13.11 12.51
N PHE A 38 13.55 13.81 11.38
CA PHE A 38 14.66 13.99 10.45
C PHE A 38 14.81 15.47 10.04
N PRO A 39 15.23 16.34 10.96
CA PRO A 39 15.26 17.79 10.73
C PRO A 39 16.25 18.24 9.66
N ASP A 40 17.34 17.47 9.48
CA ASP A 40 18.41 17.77 8.53
C ASP A 40 18.30 16.99 7.21
N CYS A 41 17.15 16.36 6.94
CA CYS A 41 16.93 15.57 5.73
C CYS A 41 15.87 16.22 4.81
N ASP A 42 16.07 16.09 3.49
CA ASP A 42 15.05 16.44 2.50
C ASP A 42 13.95 15.38 2.51
N ILE A 43 12.75 15.77 2.93
CA ILE A 43 11.59 14.88 3.07
C ILE A 43 10.61 15.15 1.94
N ARG A 44 10.38 14.14 1.11
CA ARG A 44 9.42 14.20 0.00
C ARG A 44 8.36 13.13 0.17
N LEU A 45 7.09 13.52 0.06
CA LEU A 45 5.98 12.57 0.07
C LEU A 45 6.03 11.73 -1.21
N ARG A 46 6.12 10.40 -1.06
CA ARG A 46 6.20 9.49 -2.20
C ARG A 46 4.82 8.96 -2.61
N ARG A 47 4.04 8.44 -1.66
CA ARG A 47 2.71 7.84 -1.91
C ARG A 47 1.79 7.97 -0.71
N ASP A 48 0.50 8.21 -1.00
CA ASP A 48 -0.62 8.04 -0.06
C ASP A 48 -1.11 6.58 -0.13
N ILE A 49 -0.84 5.78 0.89
CA ILE A 49 -1.29 4.39 0.93
C ILE A 49 -2.63 4.34 1.66
N VAL A 50 -3.70 4.46 0.89
CA VAL A 50 -5.04 4.05 1.30
C VAL A 50 -5.12 2.54 1.11
N TYR A 51 -5.06 1.79 2.21
CA TYR A 51 -5.56 0.40 2.22
C TYR A 51 -7.07 0.45 1.99
N ARG A 52 -7.48 0.64 0.74
CA ARG A 52 -8.85 0.51 0.32
C ARG A 52 -9.13 -0.99 0.38
N TRP A 53 -9.78 -1.42 1.45
CA TRP A 53 -10.24 -2.79 1.75
C TRP A 53 -11.03 -3.49 0.61
N TRP A 54 -11.20 -2.83 -0.53
CA TRP A 54 -11.83 -3.36 -1.73
C TRP A 54 -10.98 -4.40 -2.48
N TYR A 55 -9.66 -4.48 -2.26
CA TYR A 55 -8.83 -5.50 -2.91
C TYR A 55 -8.91 -6.90 -2.27
N LEU A 56 -9.47 -7.05 -1.06
CA LEU A 56 -9.72 -8.38 -0.49
C LEU A 56 -10.89 -9.11 -1.18
N ALA A 57 -11.89 -8.37 -1.67
CA ALA A 57 -13.06 -8.94 -2.34
C ALA A 57 -12.78 -9.31 -3.81
N ALA A 58 -11.94 -8.55 -4.51
CA ALA A 58 -11.57 -8.85 -5.90
C ALA A 58 -10.82 -10.18 -6.05
N GLY A 59 -9.95 -10.53 -5.08
CA GLY A 59 -9.27 -11.84 -5.04
C GLY A 59 -10.22 -13.00 -4.76
N PHE A 60 -11.20 -12.83 -3.86
CA PHE A 60 -12.20 -13.85 -3.55
C PHE A 60 -13.17 -14.09 -4.73
N ALA A 61 -13.59 -13.03 -5.43
CA ALA A 61 -14.47 -13.14 -6.61
C ALA A 61 -13.77 -13.81 -7.81
N ALA A 62 -12.47 -13.52 -8.04
CA ALA A 62 -11.70 -14.14 -9.12
C ALA A 62 -11.45 -15.65 -8.90
N GLY A 63 -11.31 -16.10 -7.65
CA GLY A 63 -11.17 -17.52 -7.31
C GLY A 63 -12.42 -18.36 -7.63
N SER A 64 -13.62 -17.76 -7.49
CA SER A 64 -14.88 -18.47 -7.75
C SER A 64 -15.11 -18.79 -9.24
N LEU A 65 -14.63 -17.95 -10.16
CA LEU A 65 -14.81 -18.16 -11.60
C LEU A 65 -13.92 -19.30 -12.14
N ILE A 66 -12.68 -19.41 -11.66
CA ILE A 66 -11.72 -20.44 -12.09
C ILE A 66 -12.21 -21.83 -11.66
N SER A 67 -12.76 -21.94 -10.44
CA SER A 67 -13.26 -23.22 -9.92
C SER A 67 -14.45 -23.75 -10.73
N SER A 68 -15.34 -22.87 -11.20
CA SER A 68 -16.46 -23.26 -12.06
C SER A 68 -16.02 -23.72 -13.45
N VAL A 69 -14.95 -23.15 -14.01
CA VAL A 69 -14.40 -23.57 -15.32
C VAL A 69 -13.71 -24.94 -15.22
N MET A 70 -12.95 -25.20 -14.17
CA MET A 70 -12.28 -26.50 -13.95
C MET A 70 -13.29 -27.65 -13.81
N LEU A 71 -14.40 -27.41 -13.09
CA LEU A 71 -15.52 -28.35 -12.98
C LEU A 71 -16.20 -28.59 -14.33
N TYR A 72 -16.46 -27.53 -15.11
CA TYR A 72 -17.08 -27.65 -16.43
C TYR A 72 -16.21 -28.47 -17.41
N VAL A 73 -14.89 -28.30 -17.37
CA VAL A 73 -13.96 -29.04 -18.24
C VAL A 73 -13.92 -30.53 -17.86
N LEU A 74 -13.89 -30.86 -16.57
CA LEU A 74 -13.93 -32.26 -16.12
C LEU A 74 -15.24 -32.96 -16.48
N SER A 75 -16.38 -32.28 -16.34
CA SER A 75 -17.69 -32.84 -16.71
C SER A 75 -17.84 -33.11 -18.21
N ARG A 76 -17.05 -32.46 -19.08
CA ARG A 76 -17.03 -32.75 -20.53
C ARG A 76 -16.06 -33.85 -20.94
N ASN A 77 -15.11 -34.22 -20.10
CA ASN A 77 -14.16 -35.31 -20.38
C ASN A 77 -14.66 -36.69 -19.92
N MET A 78 -15.75 -36.73 -19.13
CA MET A 78 -16.37 -37.98 -18.66
C MET A 78 -17.60 -38.42 -19.49
N TYR A 79 -17.94 -37.73 -20.58
CA TYR A 79 -19.01 -38.09 -21.51
C TYR A 79 -18.45 -38.56 -22.86
#